data_AF-A0A1C6HCU4-F1
#
_entry.id   AF-A0A1C6HCU4-F1
#
_cell.length_a   1.000
_cell.length_b   1.000
_cell.length_c   1.000
_cell.angle_alpha   90.00
_cell.angle_beta   90.00
_cell.angle_gamma   90.00
#
_symmetry.space_group_name_H-M   'P 1'
#
loop_
_entity.id
_entity.type
_entity.pdbx_description
1 polymer ?
#
loop_
_entity_poly.entity_id
_entity_poly.type
_entity_poly.pdbx_seq_one_letter_code
_entity_poly.pdbx_strand_id
1 'polypeptide(L)'
;MDKIYAVIDLKSFYASVECVERGLDPLTTNLVVADKSRTEKTICLAVSPSLKKYGIPGRPRLFEVIQKVKRINKERQETAPGHKFIGQSFHSDKLSDPSVALAYITAPPRMSLYMKYSTQIYQIYLRYFAPEDIHVYSIDEVFIDLTGYLTNYQMGAKELISKVIQDVLKETGITATAGIGTNLYLAKIAMDIMAKHVPADEYGVRIAYLDELTYRKKLWEHQPITDFWRVGKGYAKKLAVYQIYTMGDVARCSVGKEKEYHNEELLYKLFGINAELLIDHAWGYEPCTIADIKVYKPEAKSIGSGQVLSSAYSSEKAKAAGIDAFIAKPLFRSRLTATLRQFTSGRKEKTARNYLEELSESDYTGKRILLVEDNELNREIAGEILQMTGTKVETAENGKIAVEKVEASPKGSYDLIFMDIQMPVMNGYEATAAIRSLPGAKGKLPIVAMTANAFAEDVQLAKNTGMNGHIAKPLDMNKLNDVLKNWL
;
A
#
# COMPACT_ATOMS: atom_id res chain seq x y z
N MET A 1 -36.93 12.60 2.13
CA MET A 1 -36.56 12.35 0.72
C MET A 1 -35.43 11.34 0.77
N ASP A 2 -35.53 10.25 0.03
CA ASP A 2 -34.47 9.24 0.05
C ASP A 2 -33.18 9.81 -0.55
N LYS A 3 -32.05 9.49 0.09
CA LYS A 3 -30.73 9.94 -0.38
C LYS A 3 -30.40 9.21 -1.69
N ILE A 4 -29.86 9.94 -2.66
CA ILE A 4 -29.47 9.39 -3.94
C ILE A 4 -28.23 10.11 -4.44
N TYR A 5 -27.20 9.34 -4.76
CA TYR A 5 -25.90 9.81 -5.19
C TYR A 5 -25.56 9.23 -6.54
N ALA A 6 -24.77 9.96 -7.30
CA ALA A 6 -24.11 9.47 -8.50
C ALA A 6 -22.60 9.58 -8.36
N VAL A 7 -21.90 8.69 -9.03
CA VAL A 7 -20.47 8.81 -9.34
C VAL A 7 -20.30 8.76 -10.85
N ILE A 8 -19.43 9.59 -11.41
CA ILE A 8 -19.10 9.63 -12.83
C ILE A 8 -17.58 9.44 -12.96
N ASP A 9 -17.14 8.41 -13.70
CA ASP A 9 -15.74 8.11 -14.04
C ASP A 9 -15.52 8.26 -15.55
N LEU A 10 -14.60 9.15 -15.92
CA LEU A 10 -14.26 9.42 -17.32
C LEU A 10 -13.47 8.25 -17.92
N LYS A 11 -14.01 7.69 -19.00
CA LYS A 11 -13.55 6.42 -19.53
C LYS A 11 -12.12 6.51 -20.07
N SER A 12 -11.18 5.81 -19.43
CA SER A 12 -9.75 5.81 -19.82
C SER A 12 -9.20 7.22 -20.01
N PHE A 13 -9.54 8.14 -19.10
CA PHE A 13 -9.42 9.60 -19.26
C PHE A 13 -8.17 10.07 -20.00
N TYR A 14 -6.95 9.76 -19.52
CA TYR A 14 -5.73 10.25 -20.18
C TYR A 14 -5.59 9.75 -21.62
N ALA A 15 -5.91 8.48 -21.90
CA ALA A 15 -5.85 7.95 -23.26
C ALA A 15 -6.91 8.60 -24.15
N SER A 16 -8.10 8.88 -23.61
CA SER A 16 -9.17 9.55 -24.32
C SER A 16 -8.81 11.00 -24.67
N VAL A 17 -8.23 11.76 -23.74
CA VAL A 17 -7.69 13.10 -24.02
C VAL A 17 -6.61 13.04 -25.12
N GLU A 18 -5.69 12.07 -25.04
CA GLU A 18 -4.66 11.92 -26.07
C GLU A 18 -5.22 11.56 -27.45
N CYS A 19 -6.32 10.79 -27.52
CA CYS A 19 -7.03 10.52 -28.78
C CYS A 19 -7.69 11.78 -29.34
N VAL A 20 -8.48 12.49 -28.53
CA VAL A 20 -9.22 13.70 -28.95
C VAL A 20 -8.27 14.77 -29.49
N GLU A 21 -7.16 15.02 -28.79
CA GLU A 21 -6.14 15.99 -29.20
C GLU A 21 -5.41 15.62 -30.51
N ARG A 22 -5.56 14.39 -30.98
CA ARG A 22 -5.02 13.91 -32.26
C ARG A 22 -6.10 13.79 -33.34
N GLY A 23 -7.33 14.23 -33.08
CA GLY A 23 -8.45 14.06 -33.99
C GLY A 23 -8.87 12.58 -34.15
N LEU A 24 -8.63 11.77 -33.12
CA LEU A 24 -8.91 10.34 -33.12
C LEU A 24 -10.07 10.03 -32.16
N ASP A 25 -10.90 9.05 -32.50
CA ASP A 25 -11.97 8.58 -31.63
C ASP A 25 -11.41 7.69 -30.49
N PRO A 26 -11.60 8.07 -29.21
CA PRO A 26 -11.16 7.29 -28.05
C PRO A 26 -11.67 5.85 -28.00
N LEU A 27 -12.86 5.57 -28.54
CA LEU A 27 -13.50 4.25 -28.42
C LEU A 27 -12.99 3.23 -29.43
N THR A 28 -12.42 3.70 -30.54
CA THR A 28 -11.95 2.85 -31.64
C THR A 28 -10.42 2.90 -31.83
N THR A 29 -9.73 3.87 -31.23
CA THR A 29 -8.28 4.05 -31.40
C THR A 29 -7.48 3.33 -30.31
N ASN A 30 -6.60 2.41 -30.71
CA ASN A 30 -5.64 1.74 -29.84
C ASN A 30 -4.49 2.69 -29.48
N LEU A 31 -4.49 3.18 -28.24
CA LEU A 31 -3.51 4.12 -27.71
C LEU A 31 -3.09 3.75 -26.28
N VAL A 32 -1.82 3.96 -25.98
CA VAL A 32 -1.25 3.88 -24.63
C VAL A 32 -0.58 5.19 -24.26
N VAL A 33 -0.80 5.66 -23.03
CA VAL A 33 -0.15 6.84 -22.48
C VAL A 33 1.09 6.40 -21.71
N ALA A 34 2.26 6.58 -22.30
CA ALA A 34 3.55 6.19 -21.71
C ALA A 34 4.69 7.04 -22.27
N ASP A 35 5.69 7.31 -21.43
CA ASP A 35 6.92 7.99 -21.84
C ASP A 35 7.91 6.98 -22.44
N LYS A 36 7.88 6.83 -23.78
CA LYS A 36 8.78 5.95 -24.53
C LYS A 36 10.24 6.39 -24.52
N SER A 37 10.56 7.62 -24.09
CA SER A 37 11.96 8.07 -24.00
C SER A 37 12.69 7.45 -22.82
N ARG A 38 11.94 6.89 -21.86
CA ARG A 38 12.46 6.11 -20.74
C ARG A 38 12.65 4.65 -21.13
N THR A 39 12.76 3.77 -20.14
CA THR A 39 12.81 2.32 -20.35
C THR A 39 11.43 1.75 -20.67
N GLU A 40 11.37 0.59 -21.33
CA GLU A 40 10.11 -0.16 -21.49
C GLU A 40 9.52 -0.65 -20.14
N LYS A 41 10.27 -0.53 -19.04
CA LYS A 41 9.77 -0.73 -17.66
C LYS A 41 8.97 0.47 -17.15
N THR A 42 8.80 1.53 -17.95
CA THR A 42 7.97 2.68 -17.60
C THR A 42 6.51 2.25 -17.37
N ILE A 43 5.83 2.99 -16.50
CA ILE A 43 4.40 2.78 -16.22
C ILE A 43 3.61 3.45 -17.33
N CYS A 44 2.65 2.72 -17.89
CA CYS A 44 1.61 3.31 -18.71
C CYS A 44 0.57 3.94 -17.79
N LEU A 45 0.31 5.25 -17.94
CA LEU A 45 -0.67 5.95 -17.12
C LEU A 45 -2.11 5.58 -17.49
N ALA A 46 -2.35 5.29 -18.78
CA ALA A 46 -3.64 4.85 -19.28
C ALA A 46 -3.51 4.02 -20.55
N VAL A 47 -4.54 3.22 -20.81
CA VAL A 47 -4.73 2.43 -22.03
C VAL A 47 -6.12 2.73 -22.58
N SER A 48 -6.22 3.00 -23.88
CA SER A 48 -7.48 3.27 -24.58
C SER A 48 -8.48 2.12 -24.41
N PRO A 49 -9.80 2.39 -24.39
CA PRO A 49 -10.83 1.36 -24.30
C PRO A 49 -10.72 0.25 -25.33
N SER A 50 -10.40 0.56 -26.59
CA SER A 50 -10.24 -0.45 -27.65
C SER A 50 -9.09 -1.40 -27.37
N LEU A 51 -7.93 -0.87 -26.94
CA LEU A 51 -6.74 -1.68 -26.64
C LEU A 51 -6.93 -2.56 -25.39
N LYS A 52 -7.72 -2.10 -24.40
CA LYS A 52 -8.09 -2.91 -23.22
C LYS A 52 -8.90 -4.17 -23.60
N LYS A 53 -9.65 -4.18 -24.71
CA LYS A 53 -10.42 -5.34 -25.17
C LYS A 53 -9.54 -6.57 -25.45
N TYR A 54 -8.25 -6.36 -25.67
CA TYR A 54 -7.27 -7.44 -25.85
C TYR A 54 -6.72 -8.01 -24.52
N GLY A 55 -7.32 -7.65 -23.38
CA GLY A 55 -6.90 -8.12 -22.06
C GLY A 55 -5.62 -7.44 -21.55
N ILE A 56 -5.34 -6.22 -22.02
CA ILE A 56 -4.28 -5.37 -21.48
C ILE A 56 -4.86 -4.61 -20.27
N PRO A 57 -4.21 -4.64 -19.09
CA PRO A 57 -4.75 -3.95 -17.91
C PRO A 57 -4.72 -2.42 -18.09
N GLY A 58 -5.36 -1.67 -17.20
CA GLY A 58 -5.43 -0.21 -17.32
C GLY A 58 -4.14 0.54 -17.04
N ARG A 59 -3.24 -0.03 -16.22
CA ARG A 59 -1.95 0.55 -15.83
C ARG A 59 -0.80 -0.48 -15.94
N PRO A 60 -0.53 -1.01 -17.15
CA PRO A 60 0.57 -1.96 -17.38
C PRO A 60 1.93 -1.25 -17.33
N ARG A 61 3.00 -2.05 -17.35
CA ARG A 61 4.30 -1.61 -17.84
C ARG A 61 4.32 -1.64 -19.36
N LEU A 62 5.08 -0.74 -19.99
CA LEU A 62 5.10 -0.65 -21.46
C LEU A 62 5.54 -1.97 -22.12
N PHE A 63 6.50 -2.69 -21.53
CA PHE A 63 6.92 -3.99 -22.03
C PHE A 63 5.79 -5.04 -22.02
N GLU A 64 4.85 -4.98 -21.05
CA GLU A 64 3.71 -5.90 -20.99
C GLU A 64 2.75 -5.65 -22.17
N VAL A 65 2.56 -4.38 -22.55
CA VAL A 65 1.80 -4.00 -23.74
C VAL A 65 2.47 -4.53 -25.00
N ILE A 66 3.79 -4.30 -25.14
CA ILE A 66 4.58 -4.77 -26.29
C ILE A 66 4.48 -6.29 -26.42
N GLN A 67 4.69 -7.03 -25.33
CA GLN A 67 4.62 -8.50 -25.33
C GLN A 67 3.22 -9.00 -25.67
N LYS A 68 2.17 -8.40 -25.10
CA LYS A 68 0.79 -8.79 -25.37
C LYS A 68 0.41 -8.55 -26.84
N VAL A 69 0.76 -7.40 -27.41
CA VAL A 69 0.51 -7.08 -28.82
C VAL A 69 1.29 -8.02 -29.75
N LYS A 70 2.56 -8.33 -29.45
CA LYS A 70 3.33 -9.32 -30.20
C LYS A 70 2.64 -10.68 -30.22
N ARG A 71 2.12 -11.14 -29.08
CA ARG A 71 1.39 -12.42 -28.97
C ARG A 71 0.10 -12.41 -29.81
N ILE A 72 -0.69 -11.34 -29.72
CA ILE A 72 -1.91 -11.19 -30.51
C ILE A 72 -1.61 -11.19 -32.00
N ASN A 73 -0.55 -10.49 -32.43
CA ASN A 73 -0.17 -10.51 -33.83
C ASN A 73 0.32 -11.88 -34.29
N LYS A 74 0.99 -12.66 -33.44
CA LYS A 74 1.31 -14.05 -33.79
C LYS A 74 0.04 -14.87 -34.04
N GLU A 75 -0.94 -14.79 -33.15
CA GLU A 75 -2.24 -15.47 -33.29
C GLU A 75 -2.99 -15.00 -34.56
N ARG A 76 -3.01 -13.70 -34.83
CA ARG A 76 -3.64 -13.14 -36.05
C ARG A 76 -2.95 -13.61 -37.32
N GLN A 77 -1.62 -13.64 -37.33
CA GLN A 77 -0.82 -14.10 -38.46
C GLN A 77 -1.08 -15.57 -38.80
N GLU A 78 -1.30 -16.42 -37.79
CA GLU A 78 -1.68 -17.82 -38.01
C GLU A 78 -3.03 -17.94 -38.75
N THR A 79 -3.97 -17.03 -38.49
CA THR A 79 -5.29 -17.00 -39.15
C THR A 79 -5.36 -16.18 -40.43
N ALA A 80 -4.31 -15.42 -40.76
CA ALA A 80 -4.27 -14.57 -41.95
C ALA A 80 -4.08 -15.42 -43.22
N PRO A 81 -4.73 -15.07 -44.36
CA PRO A 81 -4.49 -15.69 -45.65
C PRO A 81 -2.99 -15.74 -46.00
N GLY A 82 -2.46 -16.93 -46.23
CA GLY A 82 -1.04 -17.14 -46.53
C GLY A 82 -0.09 -16.81 -45.38
N HIS A 83 -0.59 -16.69 -44.14
CA HIS A 83 0.15 -16.35 -42.92
C HIS A 83 0.96 -15.05 -43.00
N LYS A 84 0.45 -14.07 -43.74
CA LYS A 84 1.12 -12.79 -43.98
C LYS A 84 0.20 -11.62 -43.68
N PHE A 85 0.77 -10.57 -43.12
CA PHE A 85 0.09 -9.31 -42.96
C PHE A 85 0.18 -8.45 -44.23
N ILE A 86 -0.91 -7.77 -44.57
CA ILE A 86 -0.99 -6.79 -45.67
C ILE A 86 -0.79 -5.35 -45.16
N GLY A 87 -0.78 -5.15 -43.85
CA GLY A 87 -0.60 -3.85 -43.21
C GLY A 87 -0.78 -3.92 -41.70
N GLN A 88 -0.80 -2.76 -41.06
CA GLN A 88 -1.07 -2.61 -39.64
C GLN A 88 -2.03 -1.45 -39.40
N SER A 89 -2.86 -1.56 -38.36
CA SER A 89 -3.78 -0.48 -37.98
C SER A 89 -3.87 -0.34 -36.47
N PHE A 90 -3.97 0.90 -36.02
CA PHE A 90 -4.32 1.24 -34.64
C PHE A 90 -5.82 1.53 -34.47
N HIS A 91 -6.62 1.46 -35.53
CA HIS A 91 -8.07 1.58 -35.45
C HIS A 91 -8.74 0.20 -35.37
N SER A 92 -9.59 0.00 -34.37
CA SER A 92 -10.18 -1.31 -34.08
C SER A 92 -11.16 -1.81 -35.14
N ASP A 93 -11.82 -0.91 -35.87
CA ASP A 93 -12.73 -1.24 -36.98
C ASP A 93 -11.99 -1.91 -38.16
N LYS A 94 -10.71 -1.57 -38.36
CA LYS A 94 -9.84 -2.19 -39.37
C LYS A 94 -9.23 -3.52 -38.94
N LEU A 95 -9.45 -3.94 -37.70
CA LEU A 95 -8.87 -5.16 -37.13
C LEU A 95 -9.83 -6.36 -37.16
N SER A 96 -10.97 -6.23 -37.84
CA SER A 96 -11.83 -7.38 -38.19
C SER A 96 -11.16 -8.32 -39.20
N ASP A 97 -10.32 -7.78 -40.10
CA ASP A 97 -9.51 -8.57 -41.04
C ASP A 97 -8.24 -9.11 -40.34
N PRO A 98 -8.06 -10.45 -40.22
CA PRO A 98 -6.87 -11.04 -39.60
C PRO A 98 -5.56 -10.70 -40.32
N SER A 99 -5.62 -10.30 -41.60
CA SER A 99 -4.48 -9.88 -42.42
C SER A 99 -3.92 -8.51 -42.00
N VAL A 100 -4.61 -7.78 -41.14
CA VAL A 100 -4.15 -6.51 -40.58
C VAL A 100 -3.57 -6.73 -39.19
N ALA A 101 -2.29 -6.37 -39.00
CA ALA A 101 -1.64 -6.43 -37.71
C ALA A 101 -2.18 -5.36 -36.76
N LEU A 102 -2.36 -5.73 -35.49
CA LEU A 102 -2.66 -4.81 -34.41
C LEU A 102 -1.45 -3.90 -34.16
N ALA A 103 -1.63 -2.61 -34.40
CA ALA A 103 -0.72 -1.54 -33.97
C ALA A 103 -1.38 -0.70 -32.87
N TYR A 104 -0.60 0.15 -32.23
CA TYR A 104 -1.08 1.12 -31.24
C TYR A 104 -0.21 2.38 -31.23
N ILE A 105 -0.80 3.49 -30.79
CA ILE A 105 -0.10 4.77 -30.61
C ILE A 105 0.45 4.85 -29.19
N THR A 106 1.70 5.29 -29.03
CA THR A 106 2.26 5.66 -27.72
C THR A 106 2.31 7.18 -27.59
N ALA A 107 1.54 7.72 -26.64
CA ALA A 107 1.49 9.15 -26.35
C ALA A 107 2.22 9.48 -25.04
N PRO A 108 3.10 10.50 -25.01
CA PRO A 108 3.72 10.93 -23.76
C PRO A 108 2.69 11.56 -22.83
N PRO A 109 2.82 11.39 -21.50
CA PRO A 109 1.88 11.97 -20.55
C PRO A 109 1.97 13.50 -20.49
N ARG A 110 0.81 14.18 -20.56
CA ARG A 110 0.68 15.65 -20.54
C ARG A 110 -0.22 16.10 -19.38
N MET A 111 0.29 16.07 -18.15
CA MET A 111 -0.52 16.32 -16.94
C MET A 111 -1.24 17.68 -16.92
N SER A 112 -0.60 18.76 -17.40
CA SER A 112 -1.23 20.08 -17.47
C SER A 112 -2.44 20.11 -18.41
N LEU A 113 -2.36 19.38 -19.53
CA LEU A 113 -3.46 19.21 -20.46
C LEU A 113 -4.61 18.40 -19.84
N TYR A 114 -4.29 17.31 -19.13
CA TYR A 114 -5.32 16.51 -18.44
C TYR A 114 -6.06 17.33 -17.37
N MET A 115 -5.35 18.19 -16.64
CA MET A 115 -5.96 19.12 -15.69
C MET A 115 -6.86 20.15 -16.38
N LYS A 116 -6.48 20.64 -17.57
CA LYS A 116 -7.32 21.55 -18.37
C LYS A 116 -8.63 20.89 -18.77
N TYR A 117 -8.58 19.66 -19.29
CA TYR A 117 -9.79 18.89 -19.65
C TYR A 117 -10.66 18.61 -18.42
N SER A 118 -10.06 18.17 -17.31
CA SER A 118 -10.79 17.92 -16.06
C SER A 118 -11.50 19.18 -15.56
N THR A 119 -10.84 20.34 -15.63
CA THR A 119 -11.44 21.63 -15.29
C THR A 119 -12.59 21.99 -16.22
N GLN A 120 -12.42 21.82 -17.54
CA GLN A 120 -13.48 22.06 -18.52
C GLN A 120 -14.71 21.18 -18.26
N ILE A 121 -14.50 19.90 -17.97
CA ILE A 121 -15.57 18.95 -17.65
C ILE A 121 -16.25 19.32 -16.33
N TYR A 122 -15.49 19.74 -15.32
CA TYR A 122 -16.06 20.25 -14.07
C TYR A 122 -16.95 21.46 -14.30
N GLN A 123 -16.59 22.37 -15.21
CA GLN A 123 -17.47 23.50 -15.59
C GLN A 123 -18.78 23.05 -16.24
N ILE A 124 -18.81 21.88 -16.90
CA ILE A 124 -20.07 21.30 -17.40
C ILE A 124 -20.91 20.82 -16.23
N TYR A 125 -20.32 20.12 -15.25
CA TYR A 125 -21.03 19.68 -14.04
C TYR A 125 -21.67 20.84 -13.27
N LEU A 126 -20.97 21.99 -13.18
CA LEU A 126 -21.48 23.19 -12.50
C LEU A 126 -22.70 23.84 -13.18
N ARG A 127 -23.02 23.48 -14.43
CA ARG A 127 -24.28 23.90 -15.06
C ARG A 127 -25.49 23.16 -14.51
N TYR A 128 -25.26 22.02 -13.88
CA TYR A 128 -26.30 21.10 -13.41
C TYR A 128 -26.42 21.07 -11.88
N PHE A 129 -25.28 21.12 -11.18
CA PHE A 129 -25.21 20.90 -9.74
C PHE A 129 -24.39 22.01 -9.06
N ALA A 130 -24.79 22.35 -7.85
CA ALA A 130 -24.07 23.30 -7.03
C ALA A 130 -22.72 22.71 -6.55
N PRO A 131 -21.66 23.52 -6.42
CA PRO A 131 -20.34 23.04 -5.99
C PRO A 131 -20.31 22.31 -4.63
N GLU A 132 -21.23 22.64 -3.73
CA GLU A 132 -21.42 22.00 -2.42
C GLU A 132 -21.86 20.54 -2.54
N ASP A 133 -22.60 20.20 -3.59
CA ASP A 133 -23.14 18.85 -3.84
C ASP A 133 -22.23 18.00 -4.71
N ILE A 134 -21.09 18.53 -5.16
CA ILE A 134 -20.08 17.80 -5.95
C ILE A 134 -18.83 17.56 -5.11
N HIS A 135 -18.41 16.30 -4.99
CA HIS A 135 -17.10 15.93 -4.46
C HIS A 135 -16.17 15.42 -5.55
N VAL A 136 -15.09 16.16 -5.84
CA VAL A 136 -14.05 15.72 -6.77
C VAL A 136 -13.17 14.69 -6.07
N TYR A 137 -13.28 13.43 -6.49
CA TYR A 137 -12.55 12.31 -5.89
C TYR A 137 -11.18 12.09 -6.56
N SER A 138 -11.11 12.26 -7.88
CA SER A 138 -9.87 12.28 -8.65
C SER A 138 -9.99 13.25 -9.84
N ILE A 139 -8.96 13.29 -10.69
CA ILE A 139 -8.98 14.10 -11.92
C ILE A 139 -10.07 13.67 -12.92
N ASP A 140 -10.49 12.42 -12.85
CA ASP A 140 -11.42 11.75 -13.76
C ASP A 140 -12.68 11.23 -13.08
N GLU A 141 -12.82 11.38 -11.77
CA GLU A 141 -13.93 10.81 -10.99
C GLU A 141 -14.55 11.87 -10.05
N VAL A 142 -15.88 12.02 -10.13
CA VAL A 142 -16.66 12.91 -9.27
C VAL A 142 -17.84 12.20 -8.64
N PHE A 143 -18.15 12.51 -7.39
CA PHE A 143 -19.38 12.16 -6.70
C PHE A 143 -20.32 13.36 -6.69
N ILE A 144 -21.62 13.09 -6.79
CA ILE A 144 -22.67 14.10 -6.88
C ILE A 144 -23.84 13.66 -5.99
N ASP A 145 -24.30 14.54 -5.11
CA ASP A 145 -25.57 14.39 -4.39
C ASP A 145 -26.71 14.81 -5.33
N LEU A 146 -27.58 13.87 -5.67
CA LEU A 146 -28.70 14.09 -6.58
C LEU A 146 -30.02 14.37 -5.85
N THR A 147 -30.07 14.27 -4.52
CA THR A 147 -31.31 14.24 -3.76
C THR A 147 -32.22 15.43 -4.02
N GLY A 148 -31.68 16.65 -4.06
CA GLY A 148 -32.46 17.87 -4.34
C GLY A 148 -32.75 18.11 -5.82
N TYR A 149 -32.07 17.42 -6.74
CA TYR A 149 -32.04 17.79 -8.16
C TYR A 149 -33.09 17.06 -8.99
N LEU A 150 -33.43 15.81 -8.64
CA LEU A 150 -34.34 14.99 -9.46
C LEU A 150 -35.72 15.62 -9.62
N THR A 151 -36.27 16.16 -8.53
CA THR A 151 -37.56 16.85 -8.54
C THR A 151 -37.48 18.17 -9.30
N ASN A 152 -36.40 18.94 -9.14
CA ASN A 152 -36.23 20.22 -9.80
C ASN A 152 -36.11 20.07 -11.33
N TYR A 153 -35.39 19.05 -11.79
CA TYR A 153 -35.26 18.75 -13.21
C TYR A 153 -36.43 17.93 -13.78
N GLN A 154 -37.32 17.40 -12.95
CA GLN A 154 -38.38 16.46 -13.34
C GLN A 154 -37.84 15.24 -14.12
N MET A 155 -36.65 14.77 -13.74
CA MET A 155 -35.94 13.68 -14.41
C MET A 155 -35.60 12.57 -13.42
N GLY A 156 -35.58 11.33 -13.90
CA GLY A 156 -35.00 10.22 -13.14
C GLY A 156 -33.47 10.38 -13.03
N ALA A 157 -32.86 9.80 -11.99
CA ALA A 157 -31.40 9.90 -11.79
C ALA A 157 -30.59 9.43 -13.01
N LYS A 158 -31.01 8.32 -13.64
CA LYS A 158 -30.36 7.81 -14.86
C LYS A 158 -30.45 8.81 -16.00
N GLU A 159 -31.61 9.43 -16.20
CA GLU A 159 -31.84 10.40 -17.28
C GLU A 159 -31.00 11.65 -17.09
N LEU A 160 -30.99 12.22 -15.88
CA LEU A 160 -30.21 13.40 -15.55
C LEU A 160 -28.71 13.14 -15.75
N ILE A 161 -28.19 12.03 -15.24
CA ILE A 161 -26.77 11.67 -15.40
C ILE A 161 -26.42 11.34 -16.85
N SER A 162 -27.28 10.66 -17.60
CA SER A 162 -27.10 10.45 -19.04
C SER A 162 -26.98 11.78 -19.79
N LYS A 163 -27.85 12.76 -19.49
CA LYS A 163 -27.80 14.09 -20.09
C LYS A 163 -26.48 14.81 -19.79
N VAL A 164 -26.03 14.78 -18.53
CA VAL A 164 -24.75 15.37 -18.13
C VAL A 164 -23.58 14.74 -18.91
N ILE A 165 -23.55 13.41 -19.02
CA ILE A 165 -22.48 12.70 -19.74
C ILE A 165 -22.53 12.97 -21.24
N GLN A 166 -23.71 13.12 -21.84
CA GLN A 166 -23.87 13.49 -23.24
C GLN A 166 -23.31 14.89 -23.52
N ASP A 167 -23.52 15.86 -22.63
CA ASP A 167 -22.94 17.19 -22.76
C ASP A 167 -21.41 17.16 -22.64
N VAL A 168 -20.88 16.36 -21.69
CA VAL A 168 -19.44 16.11 -21.59
C VAL A 168 -18.88 15.51 -22.88
N LEU A 169 -19.54 14.49 -23.44
CA LEU A 169 -19.15 13.85 -24.69
C LEU A 169 -19.19 14.84 -25.87
N LYS A 170 -20.24 15.64 -25.96
CA LYS A 170 -20.42 16.63 -27.05
C LYS A 170 -19.35 17.71 -27.03
N GLU A 171 -18.97 18.20 -25.86
CA GLU A 171 -18.01 19.30 -25.73
C GLU A 171 -16.55 18.86 -25.67
N THR A 172 -16.28 17.63 -25.26
CA THR A 172 -14.91 17.15 -25.03
C THR A 172 -14.52 15.92 -25.84
N GLY A 173 -15.47 15.24 -26.46
CA GLY A 173 -15.24 13.94 -27.11
C GLY A 173 -14.99 12.78 -26.14
N ILE A 174 -15.17 12.99 -24.83
CA ILE A 174 -14.90 12.00 -23.80
C ILE A 174 -16.23 11.50 -23.21
N THR A 175 -16.41 10.18 -23.22
CA THR A 175 -17.55 9.52 -22.57
C THR A 175 -17.18 9.04 -21.16
N ALA A 176 -18.19 8.63 -20.38
CA ALA A 176 -18.03 8.23 -18.99
C ALA A 176 -18.83 6.98 -18.64
N THR A 177 -18.48 6.37 -17.51
CA THR A 177 -19.28 5.36 -16.83
C THR A 177 -19.83 5.98 -15.56
N ALA A 178 -21.04 5.63 -15.16
CA ALA A 178 -21.63 6.13 -13.93
C ALA A 178 -22.23 5.01 -13.07
N GLY A 179 -22.27 5.26 -11.77
CA GLY A 179 -23.01 4.47 -10.81
C GLY A 179 -23.95 5.36 -10.03
N ILE A 180 -25.14 4.87 -9.74
CA ILE A 180 -26.13 5.57 -8.92
C ILE A 180 -26.42 4.68 -7.71
N GLY A 181 -26.52 5.26 -6.53
CA GLY A 181 -26.94 4.50 -5.36
C GLY A 181 -27.47 5.35 -4.22
N THR A 182 -28.00 4.68 -3.20
CA THR A 182 -28.62 5.31 -2.02
C THR A 182 -27.60 5.93 -1.06
N ASN A 183 -26.33 5.56 -1.20
CA ASN A 183 -25.19 6.14 -0.49
C ASN A 183 -23.93 6.16 -1.39
N LEU A 184 -22.87 6.83 -0.93
CA LEU A 184 -21.63 7.01 -1.71
C LEU A 184 -20.96 5.68 -2.05
N TYR A 185 -20.93 4.73 -1.11
CA TYR A 185 -20.36 3.40 -1.34
C TYR A 185 -21.11 2.65 -2.45
N LEU A 186 -22.44 2.59 -2.39
CA LEU A 186 -23.24 1.88 -3.38
C LEU A 186 -23.19 2.53 -4.75
N ALA A 187 -23.14 3.86 -4.84
CA ALA A 187 -22.89 4.55 -6.11
C ALA A 187 -21.54 4.11 -6.71
N LYS A 188 -20.49 4.08 -5.88
CA LYS A 188 -19.15 3.63 -6.30
C LYS A 188 -19.12 2.18 -6.76
N ILE A 189 -19.73 1.27 -6.00
CA ILE A 189 -19.80 -0.16 -6.36
C ILE A 189 -20.65 -0.39 -7.61
N ALA A 190 -21.76 0.35 -7.77
CA ALA A 190 -22.57 0.26 -8.98
C ALA A 190 -21.74 0.60 -10.22
N MET A 191 -20.91 1.64 -10.14
CA MET A 191 -20.02 2.02 -11.23
C MET A 191 -18.89 1.00 -11.47
N ASP A 192 -18.15 0.65 -10.41
CA ASP A 192 -16.93 -0.13 -10.53
C ASP A 192 -17.18 -1.61 -10.87
N ILE A 193 -18.28 -2.18 -10.38
CA ILE A 193 -18.59 -3.59 -10.60
C ILE A 193 -19.66 -3.72 -11.68
N MET A 194 -20.84 -3.13 -11.48
CA MET A 194 -22.00 -3.43 -12.32
C MET A 194 -21.98 -2.71 -13.67
N ALA A 195 -21.67 -1.41 -13.71
CA ALA A 195 -21.78 -0.61 -14.93
C ALA A 195 -20.86 -1.12 -16.06
N LYS A 196 -19.73 -1.75 -15.71
CA LYS A 196 -18.82 -2.40 -16.68
C LYS A 196 -19.48 -3.53 -17.47
N HIS A 197 -20.54 -4.15 -16.94
CA HIS A 197 -21.28 -5.24 -17.59
C HIS A 197 -22.57 -4.78 -18.28
N VAL A 198 -23.00 -3.54 -18.04
CA VAL A 198 -24.17 -2.97 -18.72
C VAL A 198 -23.81 -2.65 -20.17
N PRO A 199 -24.67 -3.02 -21.16
CA PRO A 199 -24.50 -2.57 -22.53
C PRO A 199 -24.43 -1.05 -22.58
N ALA A 200 -23.49 -0.53 -23.39
CA ALA A 200 -23.45 0.91 -23.60
C ALA A 200 -24.70 1.35 -24.36
N ASP A 201 -25.20 2.56 -24.06
CA ASP A 201 -26.19 3.21 -24.92
C ASP A 201 -25.54 3.68 -26.24
N GLU A 202 -26.34 4.34 -27.09
CA GLU A 202 -25.91 4.86 -28.39
C GLU A 202 -24.74 5.86 -28.31
N TYR A 203 -24.51 6.45 -27.13
CA TYR A 203 -23.44 7.40 -26.84
C TYR A 203 -22.25 6.77 -26.10
N GLY A 204 -22.25 5.45 -25.95
CA GLY A 204 -21.16 4.73 -25.27
C GLY A 204 -21.24 4.74 -23.75
N VAL A 205 -22.29 5.32 -23.17
CA VAL A 205 -22.47 5.54 -21.73
C VAL A 205 -22.97 4.28 -21.05
N ARG A 206 -22.44 4.00 -19.86
CA ARG A 206 -22.81 2.85 -19.05
C ARG A 206 -23.18 3.30 -17.65
N ILE A 207 -24.41 3.03 -17.24
CA ILE A 207 -24.94 3.41 -15.93
C ILE A 207 -25.53 2.18 -15.26
N ALA A 208 -25.17 1.98 -13.98
CA ALA A 208 -25.79 0.98 -13.12
C ALA A 208 -26.34 1.63 -11.85
N TYR A 209 -27.24 0.90 -11.18
CA TYR A 209 -27.89 1.33 -9.95
C TYR A 209 -27.76 0.25 -8.87
N LEU A 210 -27.53 0.68 -7.62
CA LEU A 210 -27.56 -0.15 -6.42
C LEU A 210 -28.22 0.55 -5.24
N ASP A 211 -29.05 -0.20 -4.54
CA ASP A 211 -29.48 0.06 -3.16
C ASP A 211 -29.01 -1.11 -2.26
N GLU A 212 -29.22 -1.00 -0.95
CA GLU A 212 -28.75 -1.97 0.03
C GLU A 212 -29.29 -3.38 -0.26
N LEU A 213 -30.57 -3.47 -0.66
CA LEU A 213 -31.23 -4.75 -0.92
C LEU A 213 -30.69 -5.42 -2.19
N THR A 214 -30.58 -4.66 -3.28
CA THR A 214 -30.07 -5.15 -4.56
C THR A 214 -28.57 -5.43 -4.50
N TYR A 215 -27.81 -4.67 -3.70
CA TYR A 215 -26.41 -4.93 -3.41
C TYR A 215 -26.23 -6.32 -2.80
N ARG A 216 -26.94 -6.60 -1.69
CA ARG A 216 -26.86 -7.91 -1.01
C ARG A 216 -27.28 -9.04 -1.93
N LYS A 217 -28.38 -8.86 -2.68
CA LYS A 217 -28.88 -9.88 -3.62
C LYS A 217 -27.93 -10.19 -4.78
N LYS A 218 -27.24 -9.18 -5.30
CA LYS A 218 -26.43 -9.32 -6.54
C LYS A 218 -24.95 -9.55 -6.28
N LEU A 219 -24.41 -9.01 -5.18
CA LEU A 219 -22.97 -8.87 -4.99
C LEU A 219 -22.41 -9.55 -3.74
N TRP A 220 -23.23 -10.11 -2.84
CA TRP A 220 -22.68 -10.84 -1.69
C TRP A 220 -21.82 -12.04 -2.07
N GLU A 221 -22.10 -12.69 -3.20
CA GLU A 221 -21.30 -13.82 -3.71
C GLU A 221 -20.22 -13.39 -4.72
N HIS A 222 -20.07 -12.08 -4.97
CA HIS A 222 -19.14 -11.57 -5.98
C HIS A 222 -17.68 -11.85 -5.60
N GLN A 223 -16.92 -12.34 -6.58
CA GLN A 223 -15.48 -12.52 -6.48
C GLN A 223 -14.77 -11.95 -7.70
N PRO A 224 -13.55 -11.41 -7.53
CA PRO A 224 -12.81 -11.34 -6.27
C PRO A 224 -13.28 -10.21 -5.34
N ILE A 225 -13.15 -10.37 -4.02
CA ILE A 225 -13.48 -9.31 -3.05
C ILE A 225 -12.65 -8.02 -3.24
N THR A 226 -11.55 -8.09 -3.99
CA THR A 226 -10.72 -6.93 -4.33
C THR A 226 -11.38 -5.95 -5.31
N ASP A 227 -12.52 -6.33 -5.90
CA ASP A 227 -13.29 -5.43 -6.75
C ASP A 227 -14.10 -4.42 -5.92
N PHE A 228 -14.30 -4.68 -4.63
CA PHE A 228 -15.00 -3.74 -3.75
C PHE A 228 -14.08 -2.62 -3.29
N TRP A 229 -14.64 -1.41 -3.25
CA TRP A 229 -13.94 -0.22 -2.82
C TRP A 229 -13.33 -0.41 -1.42
N ARG A 230 -12.11 0.09 -1.23
CA ARG A 230 -11.28 -0.05 -0.01
C ARG A 230 -10.74 -1.46 0.31
N VAL A 231 -11.13 -2.51 -0.42
CA VAL A 231 -10.60 -3.87 -0.20
C VAL A 231 -9.42 -4.16 -1.11
N GLY A 232 -8.20 -3.96 -0.61
CA GLY A 232 -6.97 -4.28 -1.34
C GLY A 232 -6.54 -5.75 -1.24
N LYS A 233 -5.52 -6.15 -2.02
CA LYS A 233 -4.91 -7.50 -1.97
C LYS A 233 -4.48 -7.91 -0.55
N GLY A 234 -4.04 -6.96 0.27
CA GLY A 234 -3.67 -7.21 1.67
C GLY A 234 -4.87 -7.60 2.54
N TYR A 235 -6.03 -6.97 2.35
CA TYR A 235 -7.27 -7.36 3.02
C TYR A 235 -7.70 -8.75 2.56
N ALA A 236 -7.79 -8.95 1.24
CA ALA A 236 -8.17 -10.24 0.66
C ALA A 236 -7.29 -11.39 1.16
N LYS A 237 -5.96 -11.20 1.24
CA LYS A 237 -5.03 -12.21 1.78
C LYS A 237 -5.28 -12.50 3.26
N LYS A 238 -5.53 -11.48 4.08
CA LYS A 238 -5.84 -11.66 5.50
C LYS A 238 -7.17 -12.41 5.70
N LEU A 239 -8.21 -12.04 4.97
CA LEU A 239 -9.53 -12.66 5.02
C LEU A 239 -9.51 -14.12 4.55
N ALA A 240 -8.77 -14.41 3.46
CA ALA A 240 -8.67 -15.75 2.90
C ALA A 240 -8.08 -16.79 3.87
N VAL A 241 -7.20 -16.38 4.80
CA VAL A 241 -6.68 -17.27 5.87
C VAL A 241 -7.81 -17.84 6.73
N TYR A 242 -8.90 -17.08 6.88
CA TYR A 242 -10.09 -17.45 7.64
C TYR A 242 -11.24 -17.89 6.74
N GLN A 243 -10.97 -18.23 5.48
CA GLN A 243 -11.98 -18.67 4.50
C GLN A 243 -13.09 -17.64 4.22
N ILE A 244 -12.78 -16.35 4.37
CA ILE A 244 -13.67 -15.25 3.99
C ILE A 244 -13.24 -14.75 2.62
N TYR A 245 -14.09 -14.92 1.61
CA TYR A 245 -13.76 -14.64 0.20
C TYR A 245 -14.68 -13.61 -0.45
N THR A 246 -15.82 -13.30 0.15
CA THR A 246 -16.83 -12.40 -0.40
C THR A 246 -17.33 -11.38 0.63
N MET A 247 -18.07 -10.36 0.18
CA MET A 247 -18.75 -9.44 1.10
C MET A 247 -19.86 -10.13 1.89
N GLY A 248 -20.49 -11.17 1.33
CA GLY A 248 -21.46 -12.00 2.06
C GLY A 248 -20.81 -12.77 3.21
N ASP A 249 -19.59 -13.27 3.03
CA ASP A 249 -18.83 -13.92 4.10
C ASP A 249 -18.47 -12.95 5.22
N VAL A 250 -18.05 -11.72 4.87
CA VAL A 250 -17.77 -10.65 5.85
C VAL A 250 -19.04 -10.31 6.63
N ALA A 251 -20.17 -10.10 5.95
CA ALA A 251 -21.45 -9.81 6.58
C ALA A 251 -21.88 -10.94 7.52
N ARG A 252 -21.74 -12.20 7.10
CA ARG A 252 -22.04 -13.37 7.94
C ARG A 252 -21.11 -13.45 9.16
N CYS A 253 -19.82 -13.19 8.98
CA CYS A 253 -18.84 -13.14 10.06
C CYS A 253 -19.21 -12.05 11.08
N SER A 254 -19.65 -10.88 10.63
CA SER A 254 -20.02 -9.77 11.52
C SER A 254 -21.20 -10.05 12.46
N VAL A 255 -22.05 -11.03 12.15
CA VAL A 255 -23.21 -11.39 12.98
C VAL A 255 -23.02 -12.71 13.73
N GLY A 256 -21.84 -13.30 13.65
CA GLY A 256 -21.51 -14.53 14.38
C GLY A 256 -21.40 -14.30 15.88
N LYS A 257 -21.76 -15.31 16.66
CA LYS A 257 -21.77 -15.23 18.14
C LYS A 257 -20.34 -15.24 18.69
N GLU A 258 -20.13 -14.69 19.89
CA GLU A 258 -18.80 -14.60 20.54
C GLU A 258 -18.01 -15.93 20.56
N LYS A 259 -18.69 -17.07 20.71
CA LYS A 259 -18.06 -18.40 20.75
C LYS A 259 -17.89 -19.06 19.38
N GLU A 260 -18.39 -18.44 18.31
CA GLU A 260 -18.27 -18.95 16.95
C GLU A 260 -16.93 -18.52 16.33
N TYR A 261 -16.39 -19.36 15.45
CA TYR A 261 -15.10 -19.12 14.82
C TYR A 261 -15.09 -17.86 13.94
N HIS A 262 -16.21 -17.59 13.25
CA HIS A 262 -16.47 -16.34 12.54
C HIS A 262 -17.38 -15.49 13.40
N ASN A 263 -16.85 -14.37 13.89
CA ASN A 263 -17.58 -13.39 14.68
C ASN A 263 -17.01 -11.99 14.42
N GLU A 264 -17.68 -10.96 14.92
CA GLU A 264 -17.25 -9.57 14.76
C GLU A 264 -15.85 -9.31 15.33
N GLU A 265 -15.51 -9.88 16.50
CA GLU A 265 -14.22 -9.70 17.15
C GLU A 265 -13.04 -10.15 16.26
N LEU A 266 -13.24 -11.20 15.46
CA LEU A 266 -12.25 -11.65 14.48
C LEU A 266 -11.92 -10.54 13.48
N LEU A 267 -12.92 -9.85 12.93
CA LEU A 267 -12.71 -8.77 11.96
C LEU A 267 -11.94 -7.62 12.60
N TYR A 268 -12.32 -7.23 13.82
CA TYR A 268 -11.61 -6.22 14.61
C TYR A 268 -10.18 -6.62 14.95
N LYS A 269 -9.92 -7.89 15.27
CA LYS A 269 -8.56 -8.42 15.47
C LYS A 269 -7.69 -8.30 14.21
N LEU A 270 -8.28 -8.44 13.02
CA LEU A 270 -7.53 -8.41 11.75
C LEU A 270 -7.26 -7.00 11.22
N PHE A 271 -8.20 -6.08 11.43
CA PHE A 271 -8.21 -4.75 10.79
C PHE A 271 -8.25 -3.56 11.76
N GLY A 272 -8.37 -3.82 13.07
CA GLY A 272 -8.56 -2.79 14.08
C GLY A 272 -9.84 -2.00 13.80
N ILE A 273 -9.80 -0.69 14.02
CA ILE A 273 -10.93 0.23 13.78
C ILE A 273 -11.43 0.23 12.32
N ASN A 274 -10.61 -0.22 11.35
CA ASN A 274 -11.06 -0.31 9.96
C ASN A 274 -12.01 -1.49 9.71
N ALA A 275 -12.19 -2.39 10.69
CA ALA A 275 -13.17 -3.46 10.60
C ALA A 275 -14.59 -2.90 10.46
N GLU A 276 -14.91 -1.82 11.18
CA GLU A 276 -16.22 -1.15 11.10
C GLU A 276 -16.59 -0.81 9.65
N LEU A 277 -15.68 -0.13 8.95
CA LEU A 277 -15.87 0.26 7.56
C LEU A 277 -16.07 -0.95 6.64
N LEU A 278 -15.33 -2.03 6.89
CA LEU A 278 -15.45 -3.27 6.12
C LEU A 278 -16.80 -3.95 6.38
N ILE A 279 -17.28 -3.95 7.63
CA ILE A 279 -18.58 -4.50 8.03
C ILE A 279 -19.71 -3.68 7.42
N ASP A 280 -19.69 -2.37 7.57
CA ASP A 280 -20.68 -1.45 6.99
C ASP A 280 -20.79 -1.65 5.48
N HIS A 281 -19.65 -1.65 4.78
CA HIS A 281 -19.59 -1.87 3.33
C HIS A 281 -20.08 -3.27 2.95
N ALA A 282 -19.83 -4.31 3.76
CA ALA A 282 -20.38 -5.64 3.55
C ALA A 282 -21.93 -5.67 3.64
N TRP A 283 -22.53 -4.78 4.43
CA TRP A 283 -23.99 -4.59 4.50
C TRP A 283 -24.54 -3.58 3.50
N GLY A 284 -23.67 -2.92 2.74
CA GLY A 284 -24.01 -1.88 1.76
C GLY A 284 -24.25 -0.51 2.39
N TYR A 285 -23.81 -0.30 3.63
CA TYR A 285 -24.02 0.93 4.39
C TYR A 285 -22.82 1.87 4.27
N GLU A 286 -23.10 3.17 4.12
CA GLU A 286 -22.09 4.23 4.19
C GLU A 286 -22.78 5.50 4.72
N PRO A 287 -22.53 5.88 5.98
CA PRO A 287 -23.19 7.03 6.58
C PRO A 287 -22.64 8.37 6.07
N CYS A 288 -21.39 8.42 5.60
CA CYS A 288 -20.74 9.64 5.17
C CYS A 288 -21.45 10.26 3.96
N THR A 289 -21.76 11.56 4.06
CA THR A 289 -22.35 12.34 2.98
C THR A 289 -21.36 13.32 2.37
N ILE A 290 -21.70 13.88 1.21
CA ILE A 290 -20.90 14.96 0.62
C ILE A 290 -20.87 16.18 1.55
N ALA A 291 -21.97 16.48 2.24
CA ALA A 291 -22.01 17.55 3.23
C ALA A 291 -20.98 17.32 4.36
N ASP A 292 -20.88 16.09 4.88
CA ASP A 292 -19.88 15.72 5.89
C ASP A 292 -18.45 15.93 5.38
N ILE A 293 -18.17 15.52 4.14
CA ILE A 293 -16.88 15.72 3.49
C ILE A 293 -16.54 17.21 3.38
N LYS A 294 -17.51 18.07 3.07
CA LYS A 294 -17.31 19.52 2.88
C LYS A 294 -17.05 20.26 4.19
N VAL A 295 -17.70 19.83 5.28
CA VAL A 295 -17.50 20.46 6.60
C VAL A 295 -16.28 19.91 7.34
N TYR A 296 -15.75 18.75 6.93
CA TYR A 296 -14.57 18.15 7.54
C TYR A 296 -13.37 19.10 7.51
N LYS A 297 -12.80 19.34 8.69
CA LYS A 297 -11.58 20.12 8.88
C LYS A 297 -10.53 19.23 9.54
N PRO A 298 -9.45 18.85 8.82
CA PRO A 298 -8.41 18.05 9.44
C PRO A 298 -7.70 18.87 10.52
N GLU A 299 -7.33 18.23 11.62
CA GLU A 299 -6.56 18.84 12.72
C GLU A 299 -5.21 19.38 12.22
N ALA A 300 -4.56 18.63 11.33
CA ALA A 300 -3.31 19.01 10.69
C ALA A 300 -3.34 18.72 9.19
N LYS A 301 -2.66 19.54 8.40
CA LYS A 301 -2.43 19.31 6.97
C LYS A 301 -0.96 18.96 6.76
N SER A 302 -0.69 17.97 5.94
CA SER A 302 0.65 17.66 5.46
C SER A 302 0.76 17.99 3.98
N ILE A 303 1.95 18.39 3.55
CA ILE A 303 2.30 18.58 2.14
C ILE A 303 3.46 17.64 1.85
N GLY A 304 3.34 16.87 0.77
CA GLY A 304 4.39 15.97 0.31
C GLY A 304 4.63 16.16 -1.18
N SER A 305 5.90 16.20 -1.58
CA SER A 305 6.31 16.12 -2.98
C SER A 305 7.17 14.87 -3.15
N GLY A 306 6.81 14.04 -4.13
CA GLY A 306 7.54 12.81 -4.43
C GLY A 306 8.14 12.90 -5.83
N GLN A 307 9.45 12.67 -5.94
CA GLN A 307 10.12 12.55 -7.23
C GLN A 307 10.71 11.17 -7.41
N VAL A 308 10.35 10.50 -8.52
CA VAL A 308 11.00 9.26 -8.94
C VAL A 308 12.26 9.63 -9.72
N LEU A 309 13.41 9.19 -9.23
CA LEU A 309 14.69 9.42 -9.90
C LEU A 309 14.77 8.62 -11.22
N SER A 310 15.41 9.21 -12.24
CA SER A 310 15.48 8.64 -13.60
C SER A 310 16.44 7.44 -13.74
N SER A 311 17.31 7.24 -12.76
CA SER A 311 18.28 6.14 -12.69
C SER A 311 18.52 5.73 -11.25
N ALA A 312 19.32 4.68 -11.03
CA ALA A 312 19.97 4.49 -9.73
C ALA A 312 20.92 5.66 -9.45
N TYR A 313 21.01 6.08 -8.19
CA TYR A 313 21.93 7.12 -7.71
C TYR A 313 22.82 6.51 -6.64
N SER A 314 24.13 6.78 -6.72
CA SER A 314 25.02 6.55 -5.58
C SER A 314 24.72 7.58 -4.47
N SER A 315 25.24 7.36 -3.26
CA SER A 315 25.06 8.32 -2.17
C SER A 315 25.62 9.70 -2.52
N GLU A 316 26.78 9.75 -3.20
CA GLU A 316 27.41 11.00 -3.62
C GLU A 316 26.53 11.74 -4.64
N LYS A 317 26.03 11.03 -5.65
CA LYS A 317 25.17 11.62 -6.69
C LYS A 317 23.86 12.13 -6.12
N ALA A 318 23.27 11.41 -5.17
CA ALA A 318 22.02 11.82 -4.52
C ALA A 318 22.23 13.08 -3.65
N LYS A 319 23.33 13.15 -2.89
CA LYS A 319 23.68 14.37 -2.14
C LYS A 319 23.90 15.57 -3.06
N ALA A 320 24.62 15.37 -4.17
CA ALA A 320 24.83 16.42 -5.18
C ALA A 320 23.52 16.90 -5.83
N ALA A 321 22.49 16.05 -5.86
CA ALA A 321 21.14 16.40 -6.32
C ALA A 321 20.26 17.05 -5.24
N GLY A 322 20.81 17.36 -4.06
CA GLY A 322 20.08 18.03 -2.97
C GLY A 322 19.28 17.10 -2.05
N ILE A 323 19.62 15.81 -1.99
CA ILE A 323 19.01 14.87 -1.02
C ILE A 323 19.71 14.97 0.33
N ASP A 324 18.97 15.39 1.36
CA ASP A 324 19.51 15.65 2.71
C ASP A 324 19.65 14.39 3.59
N ALA A 325 18.80 13.38 3.39
CA ALA A 325 18.83 12.16 4.18
C ALA A 325 18.42 10.91 3.41
N PHE A 326 18.87 9.76 3.92
CA PHE A 326 18.66 8.44 3.33
C PHE A 326 18.04 7.50 4.36
N ILE A 327 17.05 6.71 3.94
CA ILE A 327 16.49 5.61 4.72
C ILE A 327 16.60 4.36 3.86
N ALA A 328 17.47 3.44 4.26
CA ALA A 328 17.61 2.14 3.60
C ALA A 328 16.48 1.19 4.02
N LYS A 329 16.15 0.25 3.13
CA LYS A 329 15.25 -0.86 3.45
C LYS A 329 16.03 -1.97 4.18
N PRO A 330 15.39 -2.74 5.08
CA PRO A 330 14.00 -2.61 5.51
C PRO A 330 13.74 -1.36 6.36
N LEU A 331 12.53 -0.79 6.22
CA LEU A 331 12.17 0.47 6.85
C LEU A 331 11.67 0.24 8.28
N PHE A 332 12.48 0.62 9.26
CA PHE A 332 12.13 0.52 10.67
C PHE A 332 11.55 1.83 11.21
N ARG A 333 10.55 1.74 12.08
CA ARG A 333 9.92 2.92 12.72
C ARG A 333 10.96 3.79 13.44
N SER A 334 11.91 3.17 14.14
CA SER A 334 12.99 3.88 14.85
C SER A 334 13.84 4.70 13.89
N ARG A 335 14.32 4.09 12.79
CA ARG A 335 15.13 4.75 11.77
C ARG A 335 14.38 5.88 11.07
N LEU A 336 13.12 5.66 10.70
CA LEU A 336 12.27 6.69 10.11
C LEU A 336 12.10 7.88 11.07
N THR A 337 11.77 7.61 12.33
CA THR A 337 11.54 8.65 13.34
C THR A 337 12.83 9.44 13.60
N ALA A 338 13.97 8.75 13.76
CA ALA A 338 15.26 9.38 13.98
C ALA A 338 15.68 10.25 12.78
N THR A 339 15.49 9.77 11.55
CA THR A 339 15.79 10.56 10.35
C THR A 339 14.90 11.79 10.25
N LEU A 340 13.58 11.66 10.45
CA LEU A 340 12.66 12.79 10.35
C LEU A 340 12.87 13.83 11.47
N ARG A 341 13.21 13.39 12.68
CA ARG A 341 13.52 14.29 13.81
C ARG A 341 14.68 15.24 13.53
N GLN A 342 15.63 14.86 12.67
CA GLN A 342 16.73 15.74 12.26
C GLN A 342 16.22 17.03 11.59
N PHE A 343 15.05 16.97 10.95
CA PHE A 343 14.48 18.06 10.17
C PHE A 343 13.35 18.80 10.90
N THR A 344 12.68 18.14 11.86
CA THR A 344 11.51 18.73 12.54
C THR A 344 11.83 19.39 13.88
N SER A 345 12.94 19.07 14.53
CA SER A 345 13.14 19.43 15.94
C SER A 345 13.77 20.80 16.18
N GLY A 346 14.36 21.45 15.18
CA GLY A 346 15.18 22.68 15.34
C GLY A 346 16.41 22.54 16.25
N ARG A 347 16.49 21.46 17.02
CA ARG A 347 17.60 21.03 17.85
C ARG A 347 18.38 19.98 17.07
N LYS A 348 19.69 20.21 16.93
CA LYS A 348 20.64 19.15 16.59
C LYS A 348 20.71 18.17 17.79
N GLU A 349 19.73 17.29 17.92
CA GLU A 349 19.91 16.11 18.76
C GLU A 349 20.93 15.18 18.09
N LYS A 350 21.81 14.58 18.90
CA LYS A 350 22.80 13.59 18.43
C LYS A 350 22.06 12.55 17.60
N THR A 351 22.44 12.44 16.33
CA THR A 351 21.79 11.52 15.40
C THR A 351 22.24 10.09 15.68
N ALA A 352 21.49 9.08 15.20
CA ALA A 352 21.96 7.68 15.18
C ALA A 352 23.35 7.53 14.52
N ARG A 353 23.71 8.45 13.62
CA ARG A 353 25.03 8.52 12.99
C ARG A 353 26.11 8.98 13.98
N ASN A 354 25.83 9.99 14.80
CA ASN A 354 26.74 10.43 15.87
C ASN A 354 26.93 9.32 16.92
N TYR A 355 25.90 8.50 17.19
CA TYR A 355 26.02 7.39 18.14
C TYR A 355 26.84 6.22 17.60
N LEU A 356 26.70 5.89 16.31
CA LEU A 356 27.55 4.89 15.66
C LEU A 356 29.00 5.39 15.52
N GLU A 357 29.19 6.69 15.31
CA GLU A 357 30.51 7.34 15.34
C GLU A 357 31.12 7.24 16.75
N GLU A 358 30.39 7.61 17.81
CA GLU A 358 30.86 7.46 19.22
C GLU A 358 31.10 5.98 19.62
N LEU A 359 30.27 5.05 19.14
CA LEU A 359 30.49 3.59 19.31
C LEU A 359 31.77 3.15 18.61
N SER A 360 32.02 3.64 17.39
CA SER A 360 33.23 3.31 16.63
C SER A 360 34.50 3.97 17.17
N GLU A 361 34.37 5.08 17.91
CA GLU A 361 35.46 5.69 18.67
C GLU A 361 35.79 4.93 19.96
N SER A 362 34.89 4.06 20.42
CA SER A 362 35.11 3.21 21.59
C SER A 362 35.87 1.95 21.19
N ASP A 363 37.04 1.72 21.80
CA ASP A 363 37.88 0.56 21.54
C ASP A 363 37.87 -0.41 22.73
N TYR A 364 37.19 -1.54 22.55
CA TYR A 364 37.16 -2.67 23.48
C TYR A 364 37.89 -3.89 22.90
N THR A 365 38.93 -3.66 22.08
CA THR A 365 39.76 -4.73 21.53
C THR A 365 40.27 -5.66 22.64
N GLY A 366 40.09 -6.96 22.42
CA GLY A 366 40.46 -8.00 23.38
C GLY A 366 39.36 -8.42 24.35
N LYS A 367 38.27 -7.65 24.46
CA LYS A 367 37.08 -8.05 25.22
C LYS A 367 36.23 -9.04 24.45
N ARG A 368 35.55 -9.94 25.16
CA ARG A 368 34.71 -11.00 24.60
C ARG A 368 33.29 -10.90 25.13
N ILE A 369 32.32 -10.86 24.21
CA ILE A 369 30.90 -10.79 24.54
C ILE A 369 30.19 -12.07 24.09
N LEU A 370 29.34 -12.62 24.94
CA LEU A 370 28.38 -13.66 24.56
C LEU A 370 27.00 -13.01 24.31
N LEU A 371 26.51 -13.07 23.07
CA LEU A 371 25.21 -12.57 22.66
C LEU A 371 24.22 -13.73 22.51
N VAL A 372 23.15 -13.73 23.31
CA VAL A 372 22.16 -14.82 23.35
C VAL A 372 20.81 -14.29 22.88
N GLU A 373 20.34 -14.77 21.72
CA GLU A 373 19.10 -14.33 21.06
C GLU A 373 18.61 -15.44 20.11
N ASP A 374 17.32 -15.78 20.17
CA ASP A 374 16.73 -16.87 19.39
C ASP A 374 16.45 -16.48 17.94
N ASN A 375 16.10 -15.22 17.69
CA ASN A 375 15.86 -14.69 16.37
C ASN A 375 17.18 -14.47 15.61
N GLU A 376 17.38 -15.21 14.52
CA GLU A 376 18.57 -15.16 13.66
C GLU A 376 18.92 -13.75 13.20
N LEU A 377 17.92 -12.98 12.76
CA LEU A 377 18.11 -11.62 12.26
C LEU A 377 18.51 -10.65 13.37
N ASN A 378 17.88 -10.73 14.55
CA ASN A 378 18.25 -9.88 15.69
C ASN A 378 19.67 -10.18 16.17
N ARG A 379 20.04 -11.48 16.19
CA ARG A 379 21.35 -11.95 16.61
C ARG A 379 22.45 -11.49 15.65
N GLU A 380 22.22 -11.56 14.34
CA GLU A 380 23.15 -11.04 13.32
C GLU A 380 23.35 -9.53 13.47
N ILE A 381 22.26 -8.76 13.54
CA ILE A 381 22.31 -7.30 13.65
C ILE A 381 23.02 -6.85 14.93
N ALA A 382 22.66 -7.41 16.09
CA ALA A 382 23.28 -7.06 17.36
C ALA A 382 24.77 -7.50 17.39
N GLY A 383 25.09 -8.62 16.77
CA GLY A 383 26.46 -9.09 16.61
C GLY A 383 27.33 -8.11 15.84
N GLU A 384 26.86 -7.65 14.67
CA GLU A 384 27.58 -6.66 13.86
C GLU A 384 27.83 -5.36 14.62
N ILE A 385 26.81 -4.84 15.31
CA ILE A 385 26.91 -3.58 16.07
C ILE A 385 27.96 -3.69 17.18
N LEU A 386 27.98 -4.78 17.94
CA LEU A 386 28.95 -4.99 19.01
C LEU A 386 30.37 -5.15 18.47
N GLN A 387 30.54 -5.84 17.34
CA GLN A 387 31.85 -6.02 16.69
C GLN A 387 32.46 -4.70 16.18
N MET A 388 31.65 -3.68 15.87
CA MET A 388 32.15 -2.35 15.49
C MET A 388 33.02 -1.69 16.56
N THR A 389 32.91 -2.13 17.82
CA THR A 389 33.69 -1.60 18.95
C THR A 389 34.99 -2.37 19.21
N GLY A 390 35.39 -3.28 18.30
CA GLY A 390 36.59 -4.11 18.44
C GLY A 390 36.42 -5.36 19.32
N THR A 391 35.25 -5.57 19.90
CA THR A 391 34.96 -6.77 20.72
C THR A 391 34.88 -8.03 19.87
N LYS A 392 35.28 -9.17 20.46
CA LYS A 392 35.00 -10.48 19.88
C LYS A 392 33.65 -10.98 20.38
N VAL A 393 32.68 -11.06 19.48
CA VAL A 393 31.32 -11.50 19.80
C VAL A 393 31.15 -12.97 19.44
N GLU A 394 30.72 -13.76 20.42
CA GLU A 394 30.24 -15.12 20.19
C GLU A 394 28.73 -15.17 20.43
N THR A 395 28.01 -16.00 19.68
CA THR A 395 26.55 -16.02 19.71
C THR A 395 25.99 -17.35 20.20
N ALA A 396 24.81 -17.32 20.83
CA ALA A 396 24.02 -18.49 21.19
C ALA A 396 22.54 -18.27 20.84
N GLU A 397 21.86 -19.32 20.40
CA GLU A 397 20.48 -19.26 19.89
C GLU A 397 19.40 -19.59 20.94
N ASN A 398 19.80 -20.00 22.15
CA ASN A 398 18.91 -20.18 23.30
C ASN A 398 19.72 -20.20 24.61
N GLY A 399 19.00 -20.15 25.74
CA GLY A 399 19.61 -20.11 27.07
C GLY A 399 20.45 -21.34 27.41
N LYS A 400 20.08 -22.53 26.92
CA LYS A 400 20.79 -23.78 27.21
C LYS A 400 22.18 -23.78 26.58
N ILE A 401 22.26 -23.41 25.30
CA ILE A 401 23.55 -23.28 24.58
C ILE A 401 24.41 -22.21 25.25
N ALA A 402 23.81 -21.12 25.74
CA ALA A 402 24.56 -20.08 26.46
C ALA A 402 25.21 -20.63 27.74
N VAL A 403 24.46 -21.41 28.55
CA VAL A 403 24.99 -22.06 29.76
C VAL A 403 26.13 -23.02 29.39
N GLU A 404 25.92 -23.89 28.41
CA GLU A 404 26.93 -24.87 27.96
C GLU A 404 28.23 -24.18 27.51
N LYS A 405 28.12 -23.07 26.77
CA LYS A 405 29.28 -22.28 26.33
C LYS A 405 30.04 -21.66 27.51
N VAL A 406 29.32 -21.05 28.46
CA VAL A 406 29.95 -20.46 29.66
C VAL A 406 30.61 -21.56 30.50
N GLU A 407 29.95 -22.70 30.67
CA GLU A 407 30.45 -23.84 31.42
C GLU A 407 31.70 -24.46 30.78
N ALA A 408 31.71 -24.66 29.46
CA ALA A 408 32.84 -25.21 28.72
C ALA A 408 34.04 -24.25 28.62
N SER A 409 33.79 -22.93 28.71
CA SER A 409 34.84 -21.92 28.52
C SER A 409 35.86 -21.87 29.68
N PRO A 410 37.16 -21.61 29.44
CA PRO A 410 38.12 -21.33 30.51
C PRO A 410 37.73 -20.09 31.35
N LYS A 411 38.29 -19.95 32.55
CA LYS A 411 38.06 -18.78 33.42
C LYS A 411 38.46 -17.49 32.68
N GLY A 412 37.56 -16.50 32.65
CA GLY A 412 37.80 -15.19 32.01
C GLY A 412 37.59 -15.16 30.49
N SER A 413 36.84 -16.13 29.94
CA SER A 413 36.60 -16.21 28.49
C SER A 413 35.56 -15.23 27.93
N TYR A 414 34.70 -14.69 28.79
CA TYR A 414 33.72 -13.66 28.46
C TYR A 414 33.80 -12.55 29.50
N ASP A 415 33.60 -11.33 29.06
CA ASP A 415 33.58 -10.13 29.89
C ASP A 415 32.13 -9.65 30.14
N LEU A 416 31.22 -9.93 29.20
CA LEU A 416 29.82 -9.50 29.27
C LEU A 416 28.91 -10.49 28.52
N ILE A 417 27.71 -10.71 29.04
CA ILE A 417 26.65 -11.47 28.35
C ILE A 417 25.46 -10.56 28.10
N PHE A 418 25.02 -10.46 26.84
CA PHE A 418 23.69 -9.95 26.50
C PHE A 418 22.74 -11.13 26.38
N MET A 419 21.72 -11.18 27.23
CA MET A 419 20.82 -12.33 27.36
C MET A 419 19.39 -11.93 27.05
N ASP A 420 18.84 -12.43 25.96
CA ASP A 420 17.40 -12.34 25.72
C ASP A 420 16.61 -13.05 26.82
N ILE A 421 15.52 -12.43 27.26
CA ILE A 421 14.64 -12.97 28.29
C ILE A 421 13.74 -14.07 27.70
N GLN A 422 13.17 -13.85 26.53
CA GLN A 422 12.14 -14.73 25.96
C GLN A 422 12.72 -15.54 24.82
N MET A 423 13.14 -16.76 25.12
CA MET A 423 13.68 -17.71 24.15
C MET A 423 13.09 -19.11 24.35
N PRO A 424 12.98 -19.94 23.29
CA PRO A 424 12.59 -21.34 23.41
C PRO A 424 13.67 -22.17 24.12
N VAL A 425 13.30 -23.38 24.54
CA VAL A 425 14.16 -24.39 25.23
C VAL A 425 14.57 -24.01 26.66
N MET A 426 15.19 -22.85 26.85
CA MET A 426 15.55 -22.30 28.15
C MET A 426 15.53 -20.78 28.04
N ASN A 427 14.71 -20.15 28.87
CA ASN A 427 14.55 -18.70 28.85
C ASN A 427 15.73 -17.99 29.54
N GLY A 428 15.83 -16.67 29.38
CA GLY A 428 16.95 -15.89 29.90
C GLY A 428 17.07 -15.89 31.42
N TYR A 429 15.95 -16.00 32.14
CA TYR A 429 15.94 -16.08 33.60
C TYR A 429 16.50 -17.41 34.10
N GLU A 430 16.06 -18.52 33.51
CA GLU A 430 16.55 -19.88 33.80
C GLU A 430 18.04 -20.00 33.47
N ALA A 431 18.45 -19.50 32.30
CA ALA A 431 19.84 -19.49 31.89
C ALA A 431 20.72 -18.65 32.84
N THR A 432 20.23 -17.50 33.28
CA THR A 432 20.93 -16.66 34.27
C THR A 432 21.10 -17.38 35.59
N ALA A 433 20.04 -18.01 36.12
CA ALA A 433 20.12 -18.77 37.37
C ALA A 433 21.12 -19.93 37.27
N ALA A 434 21.15 -20.63 36.14
CA ALA A 434 22.11 -21.69 35.87
C ALA A 434 23.55 -21.16 35.82
N ILE A 435 23.81 -20.07 35.10
CA ILE A 435 25.13 -19.44 35.03
C ILE A 435 25.58 -18.97 36.42
N ARG A 436 24.68 -18.36 37.22
CA ARG A 436 24.96 -17.89 38.58
C ARG A 436 25.35 -19.02 39.54
N SER A 437 24.89 -20.24 39.28
CA SER A 437 25.21 -21.43 40.07
C SER A 437 26.59 -22.02 39.74
N LEU A 438 27.24 -21.58 38.67
CA LEU A 438 28.59 -22.03 38.30
C LEU A 438 29.65 -21.47 39.26
N PRO A 439 30.66 -22.27 39.64
CA PRO A 439 31.65 -21.87 40.62
C PRO A 439 32.59 -20.75 40.11
N GLY A 440 33.07 -19.95 41.04
CA GLY A 440 34.14 -18.97 40.80
C GLY A 440 33.70 -17.75 39.99
N ALA A 441 34.54 -17.33 39.03
CA ALA A 441 34.31 -16.10 38.27
C ALA A 441 33.17 -16.22 37.24
N LYS A 442 32.82 -17.45 36.81
CA LYS A 442 31.74 -17.70 35.84
C LYS A 442 30.38 -17.30 36.39
N GLY A 443 30.09 -17.65 37.64
CA GLY A 443 28.87 -17.22 38.33
C GLY A 443 28.80 -15.70 38.55
N LYS A 444 29.93 -14.98 38.44
CA LYS A 444 29.98 -13.52 38.63
C LYS A 444 29.98 -12.72 37.32
N LEU A 445 29.86 -13.38 36.17
CA LEU A 445 29.86 -12.69 34.88
C LEU A 445 28.72 -11.66 34.80
N PRO A 446 28.99 -10.42 34.36
CA PRO A 446 27.94 -9.45 34.08
C PRO A 446 26.95 -9.98 33.02
N ILE A 447 25.66 -9.98 33.37
CA ILE A 447 24.58 -10.38 32.46
C ILE A 447 23.61 -9.20 32.31
N VAL A 448 23.39 -8.75 31.09
CA VAL A 448 22.48 -7.66 30.75
C VAL A 448 21.29 -8.24 29.98
N ALA A 449 20.10 -8.06 30.55
CA ALA A 449 18.85 -8.56 29.98
C ALA A 449 18.49 -7.81 28.70
N MET A 450 18.11 -8.51 27.65
CA MET A 450 17.49 -7.92 26.45
C MET A 450 15.99 -8.20 26.48
N THR A 451 15.17 -7.16 26.61
CA THR A 451 13.71 -7.30 26.73
C THR A 451 12.96 -6.59 25.60
N ALA A 452 11.89 -7.18 25.09
CA ALA A 452 11.00 -6.53 24.12
C ALA A 452 10.17 -5.39 24.73
N ASN A 453 9.96 -5.40 26.05
CA ASN A 453 9.20 -4.39 26.78
C ASN A 453 9.95 -3.98 28.05
N ALA A 454 10.22 -2.69 28.22
CA ALA A 454 10.92 -2.14 29.40
C ALA A 454 9.94 -1.78 30.53
N PHE A 455 8.95 -2.63 30.82
CA PHE A 455 8.06 -2.40 31.96
C PHE A 455 8.80 -2.65 33.29
N ALA A 456 8.40 -1.94 34.34
CA ALA A 456 9.08 -1.99 35.64
C ALA A 456 9.15 -3.40 36.26
N GLU A 457 8.16 -4.24 35.96
CA GLU A 457 8.07 -5.63 36.43
C GLU A 457 9.16 -6.53 35.84
N ASP A 458 9.43 -6.42 34.52
CA ASP A 458 10.49 -7.17 33.85
C ASP A 458 11.88 -6.78 34.37
N VAL A 459 12.08 -5.50 34.67
CA VAL A 459 13.33 -4.99 35.26
C VAL A 459 13.53 -5.53 36.67
N GLN A 460 12.45 -5.63 37.46
CA GLN A 460 12.52 -6.15 38.82
C GLN A 460 12.80 -7.66 38.82
N LEU A 461 12.16 -8.41 37.92
CA LEU A 461 12.37 -9.86 37.78
C LEU A 461 13.80 -10.17 37.32
N ALA A 462 14.32 -9.43 36.33
CA ALA A 462 15.71 -9.55 35.88
C ALA A 462 16.72 -9.32 37.02
N LYS A 463 16.52 -8.27 37.83
CA LYS A 463 17.35 -8.02 39.02
C LYS A 463 17.27 -9.15 40.04
N ASN A 464 16.08 -9.64 40.34
CA ASN A 464 15.87 -10.72 41.31
C ASN A 464 16.53 -12.03 40.86
N THR A 465 16.63 -12.29 39.55
CA THR A 465 17.33 -13.45 38.98
C THR A 465 18.86 -13.29 38.91
N GLY A 466 19.40 -12.13 39.31
CA GLY A 466 20.83 -11.86 39.35
C GLY A 466 21.40 -11.25 38.06
N MET A 467 20.57 -10.72 37.16
CA MET A 467 21.04 -9.91 36.03
C MET A 467 21.48 -8.52 36.51
N ASN A 468 22.51 -7.97 35.89
CA ASN A 468 23.20 -6.75 36.32
C ASN A 468 22.64 -5.48 35.65
N GLY A 469 21.93 -5.63 34.54
CA GLY A 469 21.33 -4.52 33.80
C GLY A 469 20.26 -5.00 32.83
N HIS A 470 19.64 -4.06 32.12
CA HIS A 470 18.68 -4.37 31.06
C HIS A 470 18.80 -3.36 29.90
N ILE A 471 18.48 -3.82 28.71
CA ILE A 471 18.37 -3.03 27.48
C ILE A 471 17.12 -3.45 26.72
N ALA A 472 16.44 -2.49 26.11
CA ALA A 472 15.27 -2.77 25.29
C ALA A 472 15.69 -3.30 23.92
N LYS A 473 14.87 -4.17 23.33
CA LYS A 473 14.97 -4.64 21.95
C LYS A 473 14.03 -3.81 21.04
N PRO A 474 14.48 -3.37 19.85
CA PRO A 474 15.84 -3.46 19.33
C PRO A 474 16.82 -2.60 20.15
N LEU A 475 18.11 -2.99 20.18
CA LEU A 475 19.14 -2.36 21.02
C LEU A 475 19.13 -0.82 20.89
N ASP A 476 18.86 -0.15 22.00
CA ASP A 476 18.97 1.31 22.12
C ASP A 476 20.45 1.70 22.22
N MET A 477 20.94 2.49 21.25
CA MET A 477 22.38 2.82 21.14
C MET A 477 22.90 3.65 22.32
N ASN A 478 22.05 4.48 22.94
CA ASN A 478 22.47 5.31 24.08
C ASN A 478 22.73 4.40 25.28
N LYS A 479 21.77 3.52 25.57
CA LYS A 479 21.90 2.55 26.64
C LYS A 479 22.98 1.51 26.36
N LEU A 480 23.17 1.13 25.10
CA LEU A 480 24.22 0.20 24.71
C LEU A 480 25.61 0.77 25.05
N ASN A 481 25.87 2.02 24.67
CA ASN A 481 27.11 2.71 25.03
C ASN A 481 27.34 2.79 26.55
N ASP A 482 26.29 3.14 27.30
CA ASP A 482 26.38 3.20 28.76
C ASP A 482 26.67 1.82 29.36
N VAL A 483 26.03 0.77 28.85
CA VAL A 483 26.27 -0.61 29.28
C VAL A 483 27.71 -1.03 28.98
N LEU A 484 28.20 -0.81 27.76
CA LEU A 484 29.57 -1.17 27.39
C LEU A 484 30.59 -0.43 28.27
N LYS A 485 30.42 0.89 28.48
CA LYS A 485 31.29 1.69 29.37
C LYS A 485 31.27 1.25 30.83
N ASN A 486 30.14 0.74 31.32
CA ASN A 486 30.01 0.32 32.71
C ASN A 486 30.61 -1.06 32.98
N TRP A 487 30.68 -1.93 31.97
CA TRP A 487 31.02 -3.35 32.17
C TRP A 487 32.26 -3.84 31.43
N LEU A 488 32.78 -3.11 30.44
CA LEU A 488 33.99 -3.45 29.66
C LEU A 488 35.10 -2.44 29.88
#